data_AF-A0A2S5LZG3-F1
#
_entry.id   AF-A0A2S5LZG3-F1
#
_cell.length_a   1.000
_cell.length_b   1.000
_cell.length_c   1.000
_cell.angle_alpha   90.00
_cell.angle_beta   90.00
_cell.angle_gamma   90.00
#
_symmetry.space_group_name_H-M   'P 1'
#
loop_
_entity.id
_entity.type
_entity.pdbx_description
1 polymer ?
#
loop_
_entity_poly.entity_id
_entity_poly.type
_entity_poly.pdbx_seq_one_letter_code
_entity_poly.pdbx_strand_id
1 'polypeptide(L)'
;MTSTHGGSRPNSGRKTPASPYGEKTSVVRVPNSIKDDVLVYLKAFKKKPVNKAAPVLNLPQAMQNPPKLARPVYSYSISAGQSRFPSPAQDYEQKFLDLNELCIKNPAATFFFTASGKSMEGARIFDGDLLLVDRSLPHKYGAIVVAAVDGEWVVKRLYKRGGVVKLLSEHPDFPPITFSEGQELVIFGVVRRVLPPPL
;
A
#
# COMPACT_ATOMS: atom_id res chain seq x y z
N MET A 1 48.27 0.21 -49.36
CA MET A 1 47.12 1.10 -49.15
C MET A 1 46.98 1.36 -47.66
N THR A 2 47.38 2.54 -47.18
CA THR A 2 47.33 2.90 -45.76
C THR A 2 46.01 3.58 -45.47
N SER A 3 45.17 2.98 -44.62
CA SER A 3 43.92 3.60 -44.20
C SER A 3 44.18 4.59 -43.06
N THR A 4 44.11 5.88 -43.38
CA THR A 4 44.22 6.98 -42.41
C THR A 4 42.87 7.13 -41.70
N HIS A 5 42.70 6.47 -40.56
CA HIS A 5 41.54 6.73 -39.71
C HIS A 5 41.88 7.87 -38.75
N GLY A 6 41.06 8.94 -38.81
CA GLY A 6 41.26 10.18 -38.08
C GLY A 6 41.39 9.95 -36.57
N GLY A 7 42.55 10.30 -36.02
CA GLY A 7 42.81 10.24 -34.59
C GLY A 7 41.96 11.23 -33.80
N SER A 8 41.63 10.85 -32.56
CA SER A 8 40.95 11.69 -31.59
C SER A 8 41.73 13.00 -31.38
N ARG A 9 41.05 14.14 -31.51
CA ARG A 9 41.66 15.46 -31.25
C ARG A 9 41.38 15.85 -29.79
N PRO A 10 42.27 16.61 -29.12
CA PRO A 10 41.94 17.20 -27.82
C PRO A 10 40.63 17.99 -27.94
N ASN A 11 39.69 17.78 -27.00
CA ASN A 11 38.30 18.27 -27.03
C ASN A 11 37.34 17.66 -28.08
N SER A 12 37.69 16.58 -28.80
CA SER A 12 36.71 15.83 -29.58
C SER A 12 35.88 14.91 -28.68
N GLY A 13 34.85 15.50 -28.06
CA GLY A 13 33.86 14.80 -27.27
C GLY A 13 32.60 15.64 -27.15
N ARG A 14 31.43 15.03 -27.30
CA ARG A 14 30.16 15.72 -27.05
C ARG A 14 30.14 16.13 -25.59
N LYS A 15 30.13 17.44 -25.30
CA LYS A 15 29.94 17.97 -23.93
C LYS A 15 28.77 17.21 -23.31
N THR A 16 28.99 16.48 -22.22
CA THR A 16 27.92 15.80 -21.49
C THR A 16 26.99 16.88 -20.97
N PRO A 17 25.77 17.04 -21.52
CA PRO A 17 24.83 17.95 -20.92
C PRO A 17 24.51 17.42 -19.52
N ALA A 18 24.47 18.31 -18.54
CA ALA A 18 23.86 17.97 -17.26
C ALA A 18 22.45 17.45 -17.56
N SER A 19 22.22 16.19 -17.20
CA SER A 19 20.92 15.54 -17.42
C SER A 19 19.85 16.36 -16.72
N PRO A 20 18.71 16.63 -17.36
CA PRO A 20 17.60 17.35 -16.74
C PRO A 20 16.93 16.58 -15.58
N TYR A 21 17.48 15.42 -15.21
CA TYR A 21 17.03 14.56 -14.12
C TYR A 21 18.02 14.52 -12.94
N GLY A 22 19.13 15.28 -12.98
CA GLY A 22 20.09 15.36 -11.87
C GLY A 22 21.03 14.15 -11.72
N GLU A 23 20.95 13.17 -12.63
CA GLU A 23 21.76 11.93 -12.63
C GLU A 23 22.21 11.54 -14.04
N LYS A 24 23.19 10.63 -14.15
CA LYS A 24 23.68 10.15 -15.46
C LYS A 24 22.56 9.43 -16.22
N THR A 25 22.31 9.82 -17.47
CA THR A 25 21.32 9.18 -18.36
C THR A 25 21.98 8.45 -19.51
N SER A 26 21.42 7.31 -19.91
CA SER A 26 21.80 6.57 -21.12
C SER A 26 20.67 6.58 -22.15
N VAL A 27 21.02 6.37 -23.43
CA VAL A 27 20.02 6.31 -24.52
C VAL A 27 19.52 4.88 -24.66
N VAL A 28 18.21 4.68 -24.49
CA VAL A 28 17.53 3.39 -24.67
C VAL A 28 16.52 3.52 -25.81
N ARG A 29 16.47 2.53 -26.72
CA ARG A 29 15.46 2.46 -27.79
C ARG A 29 14.18 1.84 -27.24
N VAL A 30 13.05 2.50 -27.45
CA VAL A 30 11.76 2.12 -26.89
C VAL A 30 10.75 1.92 -28.03
N PRO A 31 9.89 0.88 -27.99
CA PRO A 31 8.78 0.73 -28.94
C PRO A 31 7.89 1.97 -29.01
N ASN A 32 7.42 2.31 -30.21
CA ASN A 32 6.60 3.51 -30.43
C ASN A 32 5.28 3.46 -29.64
N SER A 33 4.70 2.29 -29.41
CA SER A 33 3.43 2.10 -28.69
C SER A 33 3.47 2.59 -27.24
N ILE A 34 4.65 2.62 -26.60
CA ILE A 34 4.80 2.99 -25.19
C ILE A 34 5.54 4.31 -25.00
N LYS A 35 5.89 4.99 -26.11
CA LYS A 35 6.72 6.21 -26.09
C LYS A 35 6.11 7.32 -25.22
N ASP A 36 4.80 7.53 -25.34
CA ASP A 36 4.13 8.59 -24.59
C ASP A 36 4.03 8.29 -23.09
N ASP A 37 3.79 7.03 -22.72
CA ASP A 37 3.79 6.58 -21.33
C ASP A 37 5.18 6.76 -20.68
N VAL A 38 6.24 6.40 -21.40
CA VAL A 38 7.62 6.62 -20.93
C VAL A 38 7.91 8.12 -20.74
N LEU A 39 7.42 8.98 -21.64
CA LEU A 39 7.59 10.43 -21.50
C LEU A 39 6.82 11.00 -20.31
N VAL A 40 5.60 10.54 -20.06
CA VAL A 40 4.81 10.93 -18.88
C VAL A 40 5.52 10.51 -17.60
N TYR A 41 6.02 9.27 -17.56
CA TYR A 41 6.79 8.74 -16.44
C TYR A 41 8.04 9.58 -16.15
N LEU A 42 8.85 9.88 -17.18
CA LEU A 42 10.05 10.69 -17.03
C LEU A 42 9.74 12.13 -16.59
N LYS A 43 8.65 12.74 -17.07
CA LYS A 43 8.22 14.08 -16.63
C LYS A 43 7.83 14.09 -15.14
N ALA A 44 7.19 13.04 -14.65
CA ALA A 44 6.89 12.90 -13.23
C ALA A 44 8.17 12.74 -12.40
N PHE A 45 9.17 12.02 -12.93
CA PHE A 45 10.47 11.82 -12.29
C PHE A 45 11.24 13.14 -12.08
N LYS A 46 11.17 14.09 -13.02
CA LYS A 46 11.81 15.42 -12.87
C LYS A 46 11.35 16.21 -11.65
N LYS A 47 10.13 15.96 -11.13
CA LYS A 47 9.54 16.74 -10.04
C LYS A 47 9.89 16.23 -8.65
N LYS A 48 10.53 15.06 -8.53
CA LYS A 48 10.79 14.41 -7.24
C LYS A 48 12.30 14.40 -6.99
N PRO A 49 12.82 14.99 -5.89
CA PRO A 49 14.20 14.72 -5.50
C PRO A 49 14.36 13.21 -5.28
N VAL A 50 15.49 12.68 -5.77
CA VAL A 50 15.85 11.27 -5.71
C VAL A 50 16.06 10.86 -4.25
N ASN A 51 14.97 10.43 -3.60
CA ASN A 51 15.06 9.56 -2.45
C ASN A 51 14.98 8.13 -2.97
N LYS A 52 16.09 7.40 -2.84
CA LYS A 52 16.18 5.94 -3.03
C LYS A 52 15.13 5.27 -2.15
N ALA A 53 14.02 4.81 -2.73
CA ALA A 53 13.10 3.89 -2.08
C ALA A 53 12.35 3.05 -3.13
N ALA A 54 12.71 1.76 -3.13
CA ALA A 54 11.97 0.57 -3.56
C ALA A 54 11.46 0.44 -5.02
N PRO A 55 11.48 -0.79 -5.58
CA PRO A 55 10.91 -1.09 -6.88
C PRO A 55 9.42 -0.76 -6.84
N VAL A 56 8.93 -0.08 -7.88
CA VAL A 56 7.50 0.21 -8.02
C VAL A 56 6.81 -1.13 -8.23
N LEU A 57 6.28 -1.71 -7.16
CA LEU A 57 5.35 -2.83 -7.23
C LEU A 57 4.20 -2.37 -8.14
N ASN A 58 4.02 -2.99 -9.30
CA ASN A 58 2.87 -2.72 -10.17
C ASN A 58 1.60 -3.23 -9.46
N LEU A 59 1.08 -2.41 -8.55
CA LEU A 59 -0.13 -2.70 -7.81
C LEU A 59 -1.33 -2.53 -8.74
N PRO A 60 -2.30 -3.46 -8.71
CA PRO A 60 -3.56 -3.26 -9.39
C PRO A 60 -4.22 -1.97 -8.88
N GLN A 61 -4.66 -1.11 -9.80
CA GLN A 61 -5.33 0.13 -9.45
C GLN A 61 -6.81 -0.15 -9.20
N ALA A 62 -7.33 0.35 -8.08
CA ALA A 62 -8.75 0.30 -7.79
C ALA A 62 -9.55 1.13 -8.82
N MET A 63 -10.72 0.63 -9.21
CA MET A 63 -11.65 1.40 -10.03
C MET A 63 -12.10 2.66 -9.26
N GLN A 64 -12.09 3.82 -9.92
CA GLN A 64 -12.47 5.07 -9.26
C GLN A 64 -13.96 5.13 -8.89
N ASN A 65 -14.82 4.50 -9.70
CA ASN A 65 -16.28 4.46 -9.51
C ASN A 65 -16.78 3.01 -9.64
N PRO A 66 -16.64 2.15 -8.61
CA PRO A 66 -17.22 0.82 -8.63
C PRO A 66 -18.76 0.90 -8.66
N PRO A 67 -19.46 -0.02 -9.34
CA PRO A 67 -20.92 -0.07 -9.31
C PRO A 67 -21.41 -0.30 -7.87
N LYS A 68 -22.40 0.48 -7.44
CA LYS A 68 -22.94 0.37 -6.08
C LYS A 68 -23.66 -0.95 -5.89
N LEU A 69 -23.36 -1.64 -4.79
CA LEU A 69 -23.99 -2.90 -4.42
C LEU A 69 -24.88 -2.71 -3.19
N ALA A 70 -26.04 -2.10 -3.40
CA ALA A 70 -27.01 -1.82 -2.36
C ALA A 70 -27.61 -3.11 -1.76
N ARG A 71 -27.48 -3.29 -0.45
CA ARG A 71 -28.14 -4.34 0.33
C ARG A 71 -29.14 -3.69 1.29
N PRO A 72 -30.34 -4.27 1.47
CA PRO A 72 -31.31 -3.73 2.42
C PRO A 72 -30.74 -3.83 3.84
N VAL A 73 -30.85 -2.74 4.60
CA VAL A 73 -30.48 -2.69 6.01
C VAL A 73 -31.68 -2.22 6.83
N TYR A 74 -31.94 -2.99 7.88
CA TYR A 74 -32.97 -2.69 8.85
C TYR A 74 -32.45 -1.69 9.87
N SER A 75 -33.30 -0.73 10.23
CA SER A 75 -32.95 0.40 11.11
C SER A 75 -32.87 0.03 12.60
N TYR A 76 -33.43 -1.11 13.01
CA TYR A 76 -33.37 -1.58 14.39
C TYR A 76 -32.11 -2.42 14.65
N SER A 77 -31.57 -2.33 15.86
CA SER A 77 -30.51 -3.23 16.31
C SER A 77 -31.11 -4.59 16.67
N ILE A 78 -30.46 -5.66 16.22
CA ILE A 78 -30.82 -7.02 16.61
C ILE A 78 -30.06 -7.36 17.89
N SER A 79 -30.77 -7.87 18.89
CA SER A 79 -30.13 -8.40 20.10
C SER A 79 -29.31 -9.65 19.74
N ALA A 80 -28.07 -9.72 20.20
CA ALA A 80 -27.22 -10.90 20.06
C ALA A 80 -27.63 -12.07 21.01
N GLY A 81 -28.68 -11.89 21.81
CA GLY A 81 -29.23 -12.87 22.76
C GLY A 81 -30.70 -13.22 22.48
N GLN A 82 -31.48 -13.53 23.52
CA GLN A 82 -32.88 -13.90 23.35
C GLN A 82 -33.73 -12.71 22.86
N SER A 83 -34.46 -12.93 21.76
CA SER A 83 -35.26 -11.94 21.04
C SER A 83 -36.55 -11.62 21.79
N ARG A 84 -36.83 -10.33 22.00
CA ARG A 84 -38.21 -9.85 22.21
C ARG A 84 -38.79 -9.56 20.83
N PHE A 85 -39.94 -10.16 20.55
CA PHE A 85 -40.67 -10.05 19.29
C PHE A 85 -40.79 -8.56 18.86
N PRO A 86 -40.17 -8.14 17.74
CA PRO A 86 -40.29 -6.78 17.27
C PRO A 86 -41.74 -6.55 16.80
N SER A 87 -42.34 -5.45 17.24
CA SER A 87 -43.72 -5.12 16.87
C SER A 87 -43.84 -4.91 15.35
N PRO A 88 -44.81 -5.53 14.65
CA PRO A 88 -44.96 -5.44 13.18
C PRO A 88 -45.24 -4.04 12.62
N ALA A 89 -45.52 -3.05 13.47
CA ALA A 89 -46.07 -1.74 13.10
C ALA A 89 -45.03 -0.60 13.06
N GLN A 90 -43.73 -0.89 13.05
CA GLN A 90 -42.70 0.14 12.92
C GLN A 90 -42.46 0.46 11.45
N ASP A 91 -42.72 1.70 11.08
CA ASP A 91 -42.55 2.23 9.72
C ASP A 91 -41.20 1.83 9.12
N TYR A 92 -41.28 1.08 8.01
CA TYR A 92 -40.15 0.48 7.32
C TYR A 92 -39.41 1.54 6.48
N GLU A 93 -38.61 2.40 7.11
CA GLU A 93 -37.60 3.13 6.37
C GLU A 93 -36.49 2.16 5.94
N GLN A 94 -36.64 1.55 4.76
CA GLN A 94 -35.61 0.71 4.15
C GLN A 94 -34.42 1.59 3.77
N LYS A 95 -33.33 1.49 4.54
CA LYS A 95 -32.04 2.06 4.17
C LYS A 95 -31.26 1.05 3.35
N PHE A 96 -30.52 1.53 2.36
CA PHE A 96 -29.60 0.69 1.58
C PHE A 96 -28.17 0.89 2.09
N LEU A 97 -27.42 -0.21 2.16
CA LEU A 97 -26.01 -0.21 2.53
C LEU A 97 -25.17 -0.75 1.39
N ASP A 98 -24.11 -0.03 1.05
CA ASP A 98 -23.00 -0.54 0.26
C ASP A 98 -21.78 -0.72 1.17
N LEU A 99 -21.17 -1.90 1.14
CA LEU A 99 -19.97 -2.19 1.91
C LEU A 99 -18.78 -1.32 1.47
N ASN A 100 -18.69 -0.95 0.19
CA ASN A 100 -17.64 -0.06 -0.29
C ASN A 100 -17.76 1.31 0.38
N GLU A 101 -18.96 1.88 0.45
CA GLU A 101 -19.19 3.19 1.09
C GLU A 101 -18.91 3.13 2.61
N LEU A 102 -19.23 2.01 3.26
CA LEU A 102 -18.97 1.82 4.69
C LEU A 102 -17.47 1.62 5.01
N CYS A 103 -16.81 0.79 4.20
CA CYS A 103 -15.49 0.24 4.50
C CYS A 103 -14.35 1.04 3.86
N ILE A 104 -14.59 1.70 2.72
CA ILE A 104 -13.57 2.29 1.84
C ILE A 104 -13.81 3.81 1.73
N LYS A 105 -12.96 4.60 2.39
CA LYS A 105 -13.00 6.07 2.29
C LYS A 105 -12.26 6.60 1.06
N ASN A 106 -11.12 5.98 0.73
CA ASN A 106 -10.28 6.38 -0.39
C ASN A 106 -9.96 5.15 -1.25
N PRO A 107 -10.75 4.88 -2.31
CA PRO A 107 -10.59 3.70 -3.15
C PRO A 107 -9.17 3.55 -3.72
N ALA A 108 -8.57 4.65 -4.19
CA ALA A 108 -7.23 4.64 -4.78
C ALA A 108 -6.09 4.38 -3.78
N ALA A 109 -6.39 4.41 -2.48
CA ALA A 109 -5.44 4.15 -1.40
C ALA A 109 -5.82 2.95 -0.54
N THR A 110 -6.87 2.20 -0.92
CA THR A 110 -7.36 1.04 -0.15
C THR A 110 -6.98 -0.25 -0.86
N PHE A 111 -6.43 -1.19 -0.09
CA PHE A 111 -5.92 -2.47 -0.57
C PHE A 111 -6.39 -3.59 0.36
N PHE A 112 -6.41 -4.81 -0.17
CA PHE A 112 -6.75 -6.00 0.60
C PHE A 112 -5.55 -6.94 0.65
N PHE A 113 -5.29 -7.50 1.83
CA PHE A 113 -4.25 -8.50 2.05
C PHE A 113 -4.86 -9.67 2.83
N THR A 114 -4.46 -10.89 2.54
CA THR A 114 -4.80 -12.04 3.39
C THR A 114 -3.73 -12.17 4.48
N ALA A 115 -4.15 -12.16 5.74
CA ALA A 115 -3.27 -12.41 6.87
C ALA A 115 -2.82 -13.87 6.83
N SER A 116 -1.56 -14.11 7.19
CA SER A 116 -1.04 -15.46 7.40
C SER A 116 -0.21 -15.55 8.67
N GLY A 117 -0.34 -16.68 9.35
CA GLY A 117 0.32 -16.99 10.62
C GLY A 117 -0.40 -16.42 11.85
N LYS A 118 0.22 -16.66 13.01
CA LYS A 118 -0.40 -16.46 14.34
C LYS A 118 0.10 -15.25 15.12
N SER A 119 1.08 -14.53 14.57
CA SER A 119 1.77 -13.45 15.29
C SER A 119 0.87 -12.27 15.72
N MET A 120 -0.36 -12.19 15.21
CA MET A 120 -1.29 -11.09 15.47
C MET A 120 -2.60 -11.53 16.14
N GLU A 121 -2.68 -12.76 16.67
CA GLU A 121 -3.91 -13.32 17.27
C GLU A 121 -4.45 -12.50 18.45
N GLY A 122 -3.59 -11.90 19.26
CA GLY A 122 -3.99 -11.00 20.37
C GLY A 122 -4.69 -9.73 19.90
N ALA A 123 -4.48 -9.32 18.64
CA ALA A 123 -5.24 -8.25 17.98
C ALA A 123 -6.48 -8.76 17.24
N ARG A 124 -6.84 -10.04 17.41
CA ARG A 124 -7.94 -10.72 16.69
C ARG A 124 -7.74 -10.73 15.17
N ILE A 125 -6.48 -10.89 14.74
CA ILE A 125 -6.13 -11.16 13.34
C ILE A 125 -5.63 -12.60 13.29
N PHE A 126 -6.40 -13.45 12.63
CA PHE A 126 -6.14 -14.88 12.50
C PHE A 126 -5.63 -15.21 11.09
N ASP A 127 -5.05 -16.40 10.95
CA ASP A 127 -4.65 -16.94 9.66
C ASP A 127 -5.87 -17.04 8.73
N GLY A 128 -5.74 -16.49 7.51
CA GLY A 128 -6.82 -16.45 6.52
C GLY A 128 -7.72 -15.21 6.58
N ASP A 129 -7.61 -14.35 7.60
CA ASP A 129 -8.40 -13.11 7.67
C ASP A 129 -8.03 -12.14 6.53
N LEU A 130 -9.04 -11.47 5.96
CA LEU A 130 -8.84 -10.43 4.97
C LEU A 130 -8.69 -9.06 5.64
N LEU A 131 -7.55 -8.42 5.42
CA LEU A 131 -7.17 -7.12 5.97
C LEU A 131 -7.49 -6.02 4.96
N LEU A 132 -8.31 -5.06 5.36
CA LEU A 132 -8.53 -3.81 4.61
C LEU A 132 -7.48 -2.79 5.07
N VAL A 133 -6.58 -2.43 4.16
CA VAL A 133 -5.41 -1.59 4.41
C VAL A 133 -5.55 -0.26 3.68
N ASP A 134 -5.36 0.85 4.37
CA ASP A 134 -5.39 2.20 3.81
C ASP A 134 -4.01 2.86 3.93
N ARG A 135 -3.39 3.17 2.79
CA ARG A 135 -2.06 3.82 2.73
C ARG A 135 -2.11 5.34 2.83
N SER A 136 -3.29 5.94 2.79
CA SER A 136 -3.46 7.40 2.94
C SER A 136 -3.49 7.83 4.41
N LEU A 137 -3.60 6.88 5.34
CA LEU A 137 -3.65 7.15 6.77
C LEU A 137 -2.26 7.34 7.38
N PRO A 138 -2.11 8.22 8.38
CA PRO A 138 -0.85 8.39 9.09
C PRO A 138 -0.51 7.16 9.94
N HIS A 139 0.75 6.71 9.85
CA HIS A 139 1.30 5.60 10.63
C HIS A 139 1.58 6.01 12.09
N LYS A 140 0.52 6.11 12.90
CA LYS A 140 0.61 6.52 14.31
C LYS A 140 1.12 5.39 15.20
N TYR A 141 1.66 5.77 16.36
CA TYR A 141 1.97 4.84 17.44
C TYR A 141 0.75 3.95 17.75
N GLY A 142 0.97 2.65 17.88
CA GLY A 142 -0.05 1.67 18.19
C GLY A 142 -0.93 1.25 17.00
N ALA A 143 -0.76 1.85 15.82
CA ALA A 143 -1.48 1.40 14.63
C ALA A 143 -1.02 -0.01 14.20
N ILE A 144 -1.95 -0.84 13.74
CA ILE A 144 -1.59 -2.09 13.06
C ILE A 144 -1.28 -1.73 11.62
N VAL A 145 -0.10 -2.11 11.15
CA VAL A 145 0.40 -1.75 9.83
C VAL A 145 0.78 -2.98 9.04
N VAL A 146 0.62 -2.88 7.73
CA VAL A 146 1.31 -3.75 6.78
C VAL A 146 2.61 -3.05 6.39
N ALA A 147 3.72 -3.76 6.52
CA ALA A 147 5.05 -3.23 6.23
C ALA A 147 5.90 -4.28 5.51
N ALA A 148 6.88 -3.81 4.74
CA ALA A 148 7.96 -4.64 4.24
C ALA A 148 9.22 -4.39 5.08
N VAL A 149 9.81 -5.45 5.62
CA VAL A 149 11.09 -5.43 6.32
C VAL A 149 12.09 -6.17 5.46
N ASP A 150 13.11 -5.48 4.96
CA ASP A 150 14.10 -6.04 4.01
C ASP A 150 13.45 -6.77 2.81
N GLY A 151 12.29 -6.27 2.38
CA GLY A 151 11.50 -6.83 1.27
C GLY A 151 10.44 -7.87 1.67
N GLU A 152 10.45 -8.35 2.91
CA GLU A 152 9.48 -9.33 3.41
C GLU A 152 8.25 -8.68 4.03
N TRP A 153 7.06 -9.09 3.57
CA TRP A 153 5.80 -8.54 4.04
C TRP A 153 5.41 -9.06 5.41
N VAL A 154 5.12 -8.14 6.33
CA VAL A 154 4.68 -8.44 7.69
C VAL A 154 3.51 -7.55 8.10
N VAL A 155 2.66 -8.10 8.95
CA VAL A 155 1.62 -7.35 9.68
C VAL A 155 2.00 -7.31 11.14
N LYS A 156 2.11 -6.10 11.70
CA LYS A 156 2.56 -5.87 13.07
C LYS A 156 1.97 -4.59 13.63
N ARG A 157 2.00 -4.43 14.96
CA ARG A 157 1.70 -3.16 15.61
C ARG A 157 2.93 -2.25 15.60
N LEU A 158 2.76 -1.04 15.07
CA LEU A 158 3.82 -0.04 15.02
C LEU A 158 4.07 0.55 16.40
N TYR A 159 5.29 0.37 16.91
CA TYR A 159 5.81 1.11 18.06
C TYR A 159 6.75 2.19 17.55
N LYS A 160 6.42 3.46 17.85
CA LYS A 160 7.25 4.63 17.51
C LYS A 160 7.23 5.63 18.66
N ARG A 161 8.26 5.62 19.50
CA ARG A 161 8.39 6.54 20.66
C ARG A 161 9.85 6.79 21.01
N GLY A 162 10.20 8.04 21.30
CA GLY A 162 11.54 8.42 21.76
C GLY A 162 12.65 8.09 20.76
N GLY A 163 12.41 8.26 19.47
CA GLY A 163 13.36 7.91 18.40
C GLY A 163 13.45 6.41 18.09
N VAL A 164 12.85 5.55 18.93
CA VAL A 164 12.87 4.09 18.74
C VAL A 164 11.67 3.66 17.90
N VAL A 165 11.94 2.87 16.87
CA VAL A 165 10.94 2.20 16.04
C VAL A 165 11.04 0.69 16.22
N LYS A 166 9.91 0.03 16.50
CA LYS A 166 9.80 -1.43 16.55
C LYS A 166 8.50 -1.88 15.92
N LEU A 167 8.45 -3.12 15.46
CA LEU A 167 7.20 -3.78 15.07
C LEU A 167 6.88 -4.86 16.10
N LEU A 168 5.77 -4.68 16.80
CA LEU A 168 5.33 -5.57 17.87
C LEU A 168 4.37 -6.62 17.31
N SER A 169 4.60 -7.87 17.67
CA SER A 169 3.61 -8.94 17.51
C SER A 169 2.60 -8.87 18.64
N GLU A 170 1.40 -9.37 18.39
CA GLU A 170 0.33 -9.52 19.38
C GLU A 170 0.19 -11.00 19.77
N HIS A 171 1.33 -11.64 20.03
CA HIS A 171 1.40 -13.04 20.42
C HIS A 171 2.68 -13.27 21.25
N PRO A 172 2.62 -13.94 22.42
CA PRO A 172 3.76 -14.11 23.32
C PRO A 172 5.00 -14.76 22.68
N ASP A 173 4.77 -15.77 21.84
CA ASP A 173 5.85 -16.53 21.20
C ASP A 173 6.56 -15.79 20.05
N PHE A 174 6.08 -14.61 19.65
CA PHE A 174 6.64 -13.85 18.53
C PHE A 174 7.29 -12.56 19.05
N PRO A 175 8.62 -12.51 19.20
CA PRO A 175 9.28 -11.34 19.75
C PRO A 175 9.12 -10.10 18.85
N PRO A 176 9.25 -8.88 19.42
CA PRO A 176 9.31 -7.65 18.65
C PRO A 176 10.43 -7.64 17.60
N ILE A 177 10.13 -7.16 16.40
CA ILE A 177 11.15 -6.86 15.40
C ILE A 177 11.75 -5.49 15.73
N THR A 178 13.05 -5.49 15.98
CA THR A 178 13.88 -4.30 16.14
C THR A 178 14.80 -4.14 14.94
N PHE A 179 15.07 -2.91 14.54
CA PHE A 179 15.86 -2.63 13.34
C PHE A 179 17.30 -2.29 13.72
N SER A 180 18.25 -2.95 13.07
CA SER A 180 19.67 -2.62 13.12
C SER A 180 20.05 -1.63 12.00
N GLU A 181 21.23 -1.04 12.10
CA GLU A 181 21.75 -0.13 11.07
C GLU A 181 21.85 -0.86 9.72
N GLY A 182 21.27 -0.27 8.67
CA GLY A 182 21.23 -0.84 7.33
C GLY A 182 19.98 -1.66 6.97
N GLN A 183 19.11 -1.99 7.93
CA GLN A 183 17.82 -2.63 7.62
C GLN A 183 16.80 -1.61 7.09
N GLU A 184 16.02 -2.02 6.09
CA GLU A 184 14.99 -1.19 5.48
C GLU A 184 13.61 -1.54 6.05
N LEU A 185 12.91 -0.52 6.54
CA LEU A 185 11.50 -0.60 6.90
C LEU A 185 10.67 0.29 5.98
N VAL A 186 9.79 -0.33 5.20
CA VAL A 186 8.80 0.38 4.38
C VAL A 186 7.41 0.08 4.92
N ILE A 187 6.75 1.07 5.52
CA ILE A 187 5.35 0.92 5.91
C ILE A 187 4.47 1.16 4.69
N PHE A 188 3.69 0.15 4.30
CA PHE A 188 2.79 0.22 3.16
C PHE A 188 1.49 0.96 3.50
N GLY A 189 0.88 0.64 4.64
CA GLY A 189 -0.37 1.26 5.06
C GLY A 189 -0.89 0.74 6.39
N VAL A 190 -2.02 1.30 6.83
CA VAL A 190 -2.64 1.01 8.12
C VAL A 190 -3.82 0.05 7.93
N VAL A 191 -3.90 -0.99 8.75
CA VAL A 191 -5.05 -1.92 8.77
C VAL A 191 -6.25 -1.21 9.44
N ARG A 192 -7.35 -1.05 8.70
CA ARG A 192 -8.57 -0.34 9.13
C ARG A 192 -9.68 -1.29 9.54
N ARG A 193 -9.79 -2.45 8.88
CA ARG A 193 -10.75 -3.53 9.20
C ARG A 193 -10.09 -4.89 8.98
N VAL A 194 -10.59 -5.86 9.73
CA VAL A 194 -10.30 -7.28 9.59
C VAL A 194 -11.64 -7.96 9.27
N LEU A 195 -11.66 -8.75 8.21
CA LEU A 195 -12.83 -9.49 7.76
C LEU A 195 -12.48 -10.98 7.84
N PRO A 196 -13.15 -11.75 8.71
CA PRO A 196 -12.95 -13.19 8.76
C PRO A 196 -13.23 -13.86 7.42
N PRO A 197 -12.61 -15.02 7.15
CA PRO A 197 -12.94 -15.81 5.97
C PRO A 197 -14.43 -16.19 5.96
N PRO A 198 -15.02 -16.39 4.78
CA PRO A 198 -16.38 -16.90 4.67
C PRO A 198 -16.49 -18.26 5.39
N LEU A 199 -17.63 -18.48 6.04
CA LEU A 199 -17.98 -19.74 6.70
C LEU A 199 -18.18 -20.89 5.70
#